data_AF-A0A5M3XS06-F1
#
_entry.id   AF-A0A5M3XS06-F1
#
_cell.length_a   1.000
_cell.length_b   1.000
_cell.length_c   1.000
_cell.angle_alpha   90.00
_cell.angle_beta   90.00
_cell.angle_gamma   90.00
#
_symmetry.space_group_name_H-M   'P 1'
#
loop_
_entity.id
_entity.type
_entity.pdbx_description
1 polymer ?
#
loop_
_entity_poly.entity_id
_entity_poly.type
_entity_poly.pdbx_seq_one_letter_code
_entity_poly.pdbx_strand_id
1 'polypeptide(L)'
;MSGPGFVVDFAELNPLKEHLAELYDHRILNEILSVEPTSENLARVLFEWCSANVPLPTAATIEAVRVAETSTTWAEYRATPPLPGRDRPAAS
;
A
#
# COMPACT_ATOMS: atom_id res chain seq x y z
N MET A 1 16.09 -2.28 28.63
CA MET A 1 16.26 -3.20 27.49
C MET A 1 15.79 -2.45 26.26
N SER A 2 16.71 -1.92 25.46
CA SER A 2 16.38 -1.23 24.21
C SER A 2 16.03 -2.31 23.20
N GLY A 3 14.76 -2.38 22.77
CA GLY A 3 14.35 -3.25 21.67
C GLY A 3 15.11 -2.89 20.38
N PRO A 4 15.08 -3.75 19.36
CA PRO A 4 15.68 -3.44 18.08
C PRO A 4 15.15 -2.09 17.58
N GLY A 5 16.04 -1.20 17.12
CA GLY A 5 15.71 0.16 16.68
C GLY A 5 14.90 0.24 15.36
N PHE A 6 14.08 -0.77 15.08
CA PHE A 6 13.25 -0.90 13.89
C PHE A 6 11.77 -0.74 14.25
N VAL A 7 11.02 -0.10 13.33
CA VAL A 7 9.55 0.01 13.44
C VAL A 7 8.89 -1.33 13.10
N VAL A 8 9.46 -2.08 12.14
CA VAL A 8 9.07 -3.45 11.78
C VAL A 8 10.29 -4.18 11.20
N ASP A 9 10.36 -5.51 11.33
CA ASP A 9 11.37 -6.32 10.63
C ASP A 9 11.03 -6.38 9.14
N PHE A 10 12.04 -6.28 8.26
CA PHE A 10 11.84 -6.37 6.82
C PHE A 10 11.30 -7.73 6.35
N ALA A 11 11.58 -8.81 7.11
CA ALA A 11 11.04 -10.13 6.80
C ALA A 11 9.51 -10.16 6.89
N GLU A 12 8.90 -9.33 7.72
CA GLU A 12 7.44 -9.20 7.86
C GLU A 12 6.79 -8.57 6.61
N LEU A 13 7.57 -8.01 5.69
CA LEU A 13 7.10 -7.51 4.40
C LEU A 13 7.08 -8.59 3.30
N ASN A 14 7.50 -9.82 3.60
CA ASN A 14 7.45 -10.94 2.63
C ASN A 14 6.08 -11.13 1.96
N PRO A 15 4.93 -11.01 2.66
CA PRO A 15 3.63 -11.15 2.02
C PRO A 15 3.44 -10.21 0.83
N LEU A 16 3.95 -8.97 0.92
CA LEU A 16 3.89 -8.02 -0.20
C LEU A 16 4.72 -8.49 -1.39
N LYS A 17 5.92 -9.02 -1.13
CA LYS A 17 6.79 -9.56 -2.17
C LYS A 17 6.13 -10.72 -2.91
N GLU A 18 5.53 -11.65 -2.16
CA GLU A 18 4.82 -12.81 -2.72
C GLU A 18 3.61 -12.37 -3.54
N HIS A 19 2.80 -11.46 -3.01
CA HIS A 19 1.65 -10.88 -3.71
C HIS A 19 2.02 -10.24 -5.06
N LEU A 20 3.10 -9.45 -5.08
CA LEU A 20 3.60 -8.82 -6.31
C LEU A 20 4.07 -9.86 -7.32
N ALA A 21 4.81 -10.87 -6.88
CA ALA A 21 5.33 -11.93 -7.74
C ALA A 21 4.21 -12.78 -8.36
N GLU A 22 3.15 -13.08 -7.61
CA GLU A 22 2.08 -13.97 -8.07
C GLU A 22 1.08 -13.28 -9.00
N LEU A 23 0.72 -12.03 -8.70
CA LEU A 23 -0.37 -11.33 -9.38
C LEU A 23 0.07 -10.28 -10.39
N TYR A 24 1.22 -9.62 -10.17
CA TYR A 24 1.62 -8.47 -11.00
C TYR A 24 2.81 -8.79 -11.90
N ASP A 25 3.78 -9.57 -11.42
CA ASP A 25 5.00 -9.83 -12.17
C ASP A 25 4.72 -10.67 -13.44
N HIS A 26 5.33 -10.26 -14.57
CA HIS A 26 5.10 -10.86 -15.89
C HIS A 26 3.62 -10.95 -16.32
N ARG A 27 2.77 -10.02 -15.88
CA ARG A 27 1.35 -9.96 -16.26
C ARG A 27 0.99 -8.68 -17.02
N ILE A 28 -0.12 -8.77 -17.78
CA ILE A 28 -0.76 -7.61 -18.40
C ILE A 28 -1.67 -6.96 -17.37
N LEU A 29 -1.28 -5.78 -16.88
CA LEU A 29 -2.00 -5.10 -15.79
C LEU A 29 -3.49 -4.83 -16.09
N ASN A 30 -3.82 -4.55 -17.36
CA ASN A 30 -5.20 -4.35 -17.82
C ASN A 30 -6.11 -5.58 -17.62
N GLU A 31 -5.54 -6.79 -17.51
CA GLU A 31 -6.32 -8.03 -17.33
C GLU A 31 -6.56 -8.37 -15.86
N ILE A 32 -5.77 -7.79 -14.95
CA ILE A 32 -5.81 -8.11 -13.51
C ILE A 32 -6.37 -6.96 -12.66
N LEU A 33 -6.29 -5.71 -13.15
CA LEU A 33 -6.84 -4.54 -12.47
C LEU A 33 -8.21 -4.19 -13.03
N SER A 34 -9.15 -3.86 -12.15
CA SER A 34 -10.47 -3.32 -12.50
C SER A 34 -10.47 -1.81 -12.73
N VAL A 35 -9.27 -1.21 -12.73
CA VAL A 35 -9.03 0.22 -12.90
C VAL A 35 -7.96 0.42 -13.96
N GLU A 36 -7.93 1.62 -14.57
CA GLU A 36 -6.85 2.00 -15.47
C GLU A 36 -5.48 1.78 -14.80
N PRO A 37 -4.54 1.05 -15.43
CA PRO A 37 -3.29 0.61 -14.80
C PRO A 37 -2.24 1.73 -14.76
N THR A 38 -2.61 2.89 -14.23
CA THR A 38 -1.68 4.00 -13.99
C THR A 38 -0.91 3.81 -12.69
N SER A 39 0.22 4.50 -12.54
CA SER A 39 1.04 4.42 -11.33
C SER A 39 0.31 4.91 -10.08
N GLU A 40 -0.57 5.92 -10.20
CA GLU A 40 -1.41 6.43 -9.12
C GLU A 40 -2.41 5.37 -8.64
N ASN A 41 -3.06 4.68 -9.57
CA ASN A 41 -4.01 3.63 -9.26
C ASN A 41 -3.32 2.41 -8.64
N LEU A 42 -2.15 2.02 -9.16
CA LEU A 42 -1.33 0.98 -8.57
C LEU A 42 -0.91 1.32 -7.14
N ALA A 43 -0.45 2.55 -6.89
CA ALA A 43 -0.06 2.99 -5.55
C ALA A 43 -1.23 2.90 -4.56
N ARG A 44 -2.44 3.26 -4.98
CA ARG A 44 -3.65 3.13 -4.16
C ARG A 44 -4.02 1.67 -3.89
N VAL A 45 -4.09 0.83 -4.93
CA VAL A 45 -4.45 -0.58 -4.79
C VAL A 45 -3.46 -1.32 -3.88
N LEU A 46 -2.17 -1.07 -4.06
CA LEU A 46 -1.13 -1.66 -3.21
C LEU A 46 -1.17 -1.10 -1.80
N PHE A 47 -1.49 0.18 -1.59
CA PHE A 47 -1.71 0.73 -0.25
C PHE A 47 -2.85 0.03 0.48
N GLU A 48 -4.00 -0.11 -0.19
CA GLU A 48 -5.19 -0.79 0.37
C GLU A 48 -4.86 -2.25 0.70
N TRP A 49 -4.17 -2.95 -0.20
CA TRP A 49 -3.75 -4.33 0.03
C TRP A 49 -2.75 -4.44 1.19
N CYS A 50 -1.71 -3.60 1.25
CA CYS A 50 -0.73 -3.60 2.33
C CYS A 50 -1.39 -3.35 3.69
N SER A 51 -2.30 -2.38 3.74
CA SER A 51 -3.03 -2.02 4.96
C SER A 51 -3.88 -3.17 5.52
N ALA A 52 -4.32 -4.08 4.66
CA ALA A 52 -5.15 -5.22 5.04
C ALA A 52 -4.35 -6.52 5.28
N ASN A 53 -3.18 -6.69 4.65
CA ASN A 53 -2.50 -7.99 4.56
C ASN A 53 -1.07 -8.00 5.11
N VAL A 54 -0.41 -6.85 5.27
CA VAL A 54 0.93 -6.81 5.86
C VAL A 54 0.83 -6.85 7.39
N PRO A 55 1.47 -7.83 8.05
CA PRO A 55 1.48 -7.88 9.51
C PRO A 55 2.31 -6.73 10.06
N LEU A 56 1.65 -5.75 10.67
CA LEU A 56 2.30 -4.63 11.34
C LEU A 56 2.09 -4.72 12.86
N PRO A 57 3.11 -4.35 13.66
CA PRO A 57 2.91 -4.12 15.09
C PRO A 57 1.81 -3.10 15.35
N THR A 58 1.11 -3.19 16.49
CA THR A 58 -0.01 -2.29 16.84
C THR A 58 0.35 -0.80 16.81
N ALA A 59 1.63 -0.46 16.98
CA ALA A 59 2.13 0.92 16.93
C ALA A 59 2.54 1.40 15.53
N ALA A 60 2.41 0.56 14.50
CA ALA A 60 2.82 0.84 13.13
C ALA A 60 1.64 0.79 12.16
N THR A 61 1.68 1.65 11.16
CA THR A 61 0.68 1.72 10.09
C THR A 61 1.40 1.97 8.76
N ILE A 62 0.79 1.53 7.65
CA ILE A 62 1.24 1.95 6.33
C ILE A 62 0.98 3.46 6.18
N GLU A 63 2.06 4.22 6.01
CA GLU A 63 2.01 5.67 5.92
C GLU A 63 1.75 6.13 4.47
N ALA A 64 2.45 5.52 3.51
CA ALA A 64 2.26 5.73 2.09
C ALA A 64 2.77 4.52 1.28
N VAL A 65 2.31 4.40 0.03
CA VAL A 65 2.88 3.50 -0.98
C VAL A 65 3.25 4.33 -2.20
N ARG A 66 4.45 4.12 -2.72
CA ARG A 66 4.95 4.78 -3.93
C ARG A 66 5.25 3.75 -5.00
N VAL A 67 4.78 4.01 -6.22
CA VAL A 67 5.04 3.19 -7.41
C VAL A 67 5.81 4.05 -8.41
N ALA A 68 6.97 3.54 -8.83
CA ALA A 68 7.81 4.20 -9.83
C ALA A 68 7.71 3.43 -11.15
N GLU A 69 7.23 4.09 -12.19
CA GLU A 69 7.18 3.52 -13.54
C GLU A 69 8.57 3.53 -14.18
N THR A 70 9.33 4.59 -13.92
CA THR A 70 10.71 4.74 -14.37
C THR A 70 11.59 5.16 -13.18
N SER A 71 12.89 5.32 -13.41
CA SER A 71 13.80 5.83 -12.38
C SER A 71 13.52 7.28 -11.95
N THR A 72 12.76 8.06 -12.74
CA THR A 72 12.51 9.48 -12.49
C THR A 72 11.04 9.84 -12.35
N THR A 73 10.11 8.97 -12.76
CA THR A 73 8.67 9.19 -12.65
C THR A 73 8.05 8.23 -11.65
N TRP A 74 7.27 8.78 -10.73
CA TRP A 74 6.59 8.02 -9.68
C TRP A 74 5.28 8.67 -9.27
N ALA A 75 4.38 7.85 -8.73
CA ALA A 75 3.17 8.26 -8.04
C ALA A 75 3.18 7.73 -6.61
N GLU A 76 2.66 8.52 -5.68
CA GLU A 76 2.52 8.13 -4.27
C GLU A 76 1.06 8.24 -3.86
N TYR A 77 0.57 7.21 -3.17
CA TYR A 77 -0.68 7.24 -2.47
C TYR A 77 -0.43 7.26 -0.96
N ARG A 78 -1.12 8.17 -0.28
CA ARG A 78 -1.08 8.36 1.15
C ARG A 78 -2.50 8.54 1.65
N ALA A 79 -2.88 7.78 2.68
CA ALA A 79 -4.16 8.02 3.33
C ALA A 79 -4.17 9.44 3.90
N THR A 80 -5.10 10.27 3.43
CA THR A 80 -5.36 11.54 4.10
C THR A 80 -6.00 11.20 5.44
N PRO A 81 -5.39 11.52 6.60
CA PRO A 81 -6.06 11.32 7.86
C PRO A 81 -7.37 12.11 7.85
N PRO A 82 -8.47 11.57 8.40
CA PRO A 82 -9.72 12.31 8.44
C PRO A 82 -9.46 13.66 9.09
N LEU A 83 -9.85 14.74 8.41
CA LEU A 83 -9.83 16.07 9.01
C LEU A 83 -10.58 15.98 10.35
N PRO A 84 -10.03 16.48 11.47
CA PRO A 84 -10.75 16.47 12.72
C PRO A 84 -12.07 17.24 12.53
N GLY A 85 -13.20 16.53 12.66
CA GLY A 85 -14.54 17.15 12.69
C GLY A 85 -15.46 16.96 11.46
N ARG A 86 -15.25 15.96 10.59
CA ARG A 86 -16.27 15.63 9.56
C ARG A 86 -16.86 14.25 9.78
N ASP A 87 -17.88 14.18 10.63
CA ASP A 87 -18.81 13.04 10.66
C ASP A 87 -19.39 12.87 9.25
N ARG A 88 -19.13 11.72 8.63
CA ARG A 88 -19.82 11.31 7.42
C ARG A 88 -21.19 10.76 7.87
N PRO A 89 -22.34 11.32 7.45
CA PRO A 89 -23.61 10.68 7.76
C PRO A 89 -23.66 9.32 7.05
N ALA A 90 -24.11 8.30 7.77
CA ALA A 90 -24.35 6.98 7.22
C ALA A 90 -25.36 7.11 6.07
N ALA A 91 -24.95 6.67 4.87
CA ALA A 91 -25.89 6.47 3.77
C ALA A 91 -26.89 5.39 4.19
N SER A 92 -28.17 5.69 4.00
CA SER A 92 -29.35 4.92 4.40
C SER A 92 -29.49 3.58 3.68
#